data_AF-A0A1B0D0Q7-F1
#
_entry.id   AF-A0A1B0D0Q7-F1
#
_cell.length_a   1.000
_cell.length_b   1.000
_cell.length_c   1.000
_cell.angle_alpha   90.00
_cell.angle_beta   90.00
_cell.angle_gamma   90.00
#
_symmetry.space_group_name_H-M   'P 1'
#
loop_
_entity.id
_entity.type
_entity.pdbx_description
1 polymer ?
#
loop_
_entity_poly.entity_id
_entity_poly.type
_entity_poly.pdbx_seq_one_letter_code
_entity_poly.pdbx_strand_id
1 'polypeptide(L)'
;MPSLNLREIDLFPPEINDWCRLTNNCLGEGTVCRSGVCLCPFNKHPNEDFTECEDDIQLGEPCSRDSQCVANNSRCHDICRCRVSHVLSHDRTKCLKIAEHLYDECEESIQCTYQLNYSSCEFDYDSETVGKCKCRPGYHQSTNGACFVSVEVGGICEVDENCSLDPFSLCQEGRCVCMEGLVNINGECSSSSIPSLPTKLLAFLTLSLALILSK
;
A
#
# COMPACT_ATOMS: atom_id res chain seq x y z
N MET A 1 -32.69 -1.10 38.48
CA MET A 1 -31.97 -0.12 39.32
C MET A 1 -31.48 -0.84 40.56
N PRO A 2 -30.18 -1.18 40.69
CA PRO A 2 -29.65 -1.58 41.97
C PRO A 2 -29.34 -0.30 42.75
N SER A 3 -30.10 -0.08 43.82
CA SER A 3 -29.76 0.87 44.87
C SER A 3 -28.57 0.33 45.64
N LEU A 4 -27.35 0.71 45.26
CA LEU A 4 -26.16 0.45 46.09
C LEU A 4 -26.32 1.24 47.39
N ASN A 5 -26.25 0.50 48.50
CA ASN A 5 -26.54 0.98 49.83
C ASN A 5 -25.39 1.90 50.28
N LEU A 6 -25.70 3.06 50.87
CA LEU A 6 -24.75 4.08 51.33
C LEU A 6 -23.66 3.57 52.31
N ARG A 7 -23.71 2.30 52.73
CA ARG A 7 -22.74 1.66 53.64
C ARG A 7 -21.67 0.81 52.94
N GLU A 8 -21.76 0.59 51.63
CA GLU A 8 -20.78 -0.23 50.89
C GLU A 8 -19.71 0.61 50.17
N ILE A 9 -19.93 1.92 50.00
CA ILE A 9 -19.00 2.85 49.31
C ILE A 9 -17.73 3.13 50.16
N ASP A 10 -17.78 2.93 51.47
CA ASP A 10 -16.64 3.14 52.38
C ASP A 10 -15.70 1.91 52.49
N LEU A 11 -16.09 0.76 51.92
CA LEU A 11 -15.29 -0.48 51.96
C LEU A 11 -14.44 -0.67 50.69
N PHE A 12 -14.93 -0.17 49.55
CA PHE A 12 -14.24 -0.16 48.27
C PHE A 12 -14.59 1.14 47.55
N PRO A 13 -13.75 2.19 47.66
CA PRO A 13 -14.02 3.43 46.96
C PRO A 13 -14.03 3.20 45.44
N PRO A 14 -14.97 3.83 44.68
CA PRO A 14 -15.22 3.51 43.28
C PRO A 14 -14.00 3.76 42.39
N GLU A 15 -13.66 2.77 41.56
CA GLU A 15 -12.58 2.81 40.57
C GLU A 15 -13.02 3.55 39.29
N ILE A 16 -12.12 3.65 38.30
CA ILE A 16 -12.49 4.25 37.02
C ILE A 16 -13.57 3.39 36.36
N ASN A 17 -14.60 4.03 35.79
CA ASN A 17 -15.84 3.46 35.27
C ASN A 17 -16.89 2.99 36.30
N ASP A 18 -16.64 3.14 37.61
CA ASP A 18 -17.66 2.90 38.63
C ASP A 18 -18.60 4.09 38.84
N TRP A 19 -19.77 3.81 39.42
CA TRP A 19 -20.75 4.83 39.76
C TRP A 19 -20.27 5.73 40.89
N CYS A 20 -20.48 7.03 40.74
CA CYS A 20 -20.13 8.05 41.71
C CYS A 20 -21.25 9.08 41.88
N ARG A 21 -21.23 9.75 43.03
CA ARG A 21 -22.09 10.92 43.27
C ARG A 21 -21.31 12.22 43.19
N LEU A 22 -20.07 12.20 43.67
CA LEU A 22 -19.16 13.34 43.74
C LEU A 22 -17.76 12.90 43.30
N THR A 23 -16.98 13.84 42.77
CA THR A 23 -15.60 13.59 42.31
C THR A 23 -14.71 13.01 43.41
N ASN A 24 -14.87 13.44 44.66
CA ASN A 24 -14.11 12.93 45.79
C ASN A 24 -14.49 11.49 46.22
N ASN A 25 -15.48 10.87 45.57
CA ASN A 25 -15.75 9.44 45.74
C ASN A 25 -14.78 8.60 44.91
N CYS A 26 -14.29 9.12 43.78
CA CYS A 26 -13.47 8.38 42.85
C CYS A 26 -12.06 8.13 43.39
N LEU A 27 -11.55 6.91 43.21
CA LEU A 27 -10.14 6.59 43.39
C LEU A 27 -9.29 7.16 42.25
N GLY A 28 -7.99 7.33 42.53
CA GLY A 28 -7.00 7.80 41.56
C GLY A 28 -6.83 9.32 41.53
N GLU A 29 -5.59 9.78 41.32
CA GLU A 29 -5.27 11.20 41.23
C GLU A 29 -5.86 11.82 39.96
N GLY A 30 -6.63 12.89 40.12
CA GLY A 30 -7.18 13.65 38.99
C GLY A 30 -8.42 13.04 38.31
N THR A 31 -9.00 11.97 38.87
CA THR A 31 -10.30 11.44 38.38
C THR A 31 -11.44 12.42 38.64
N VAL A 32 -12.49 12.35 37.81
CA VAL A 32 -13.64 13.25 37.88
C VAL A 32 -14.95 12.45 37.85
N CYS A 33 -15.92 12.83 38.68
CA CYS A 33 -17.26 12.25 38.59
C CYS A 33 -18.06 13.01 37.52
N ARG A 34 -18.29 12.39 36.36
CA ARG A 34 -19.03 13.00 35.25
C ARG A 34 -20.15 12.06 34.80
N SER A 35 -21.36 12.61 34.70
CA SER A 35 -22.57 11.85 34.37
C SER A 35 -22.85 10.67 35.34
N GLY A 36 -22.41 10.80 36.60
CA GLY A 36 -22.58 9.77 37.62
C GLY A 36 -21.55 8.64 37.57
N VAL A 37 -20.48 8.76 36.77
CA VAL A 37 -19.43 7.75 36.62
C VAL A 37 -18.05 8.38 36.81
N CYS A 38 -17.13 7.67 37.49
CA CYS A 38 -15.74 8.08 37.65
C CYS A 38 -14.99 7.93 36.34
N LEU A 39 -14.45 9.04 35.81
CA LEU A 39 -13.76 9.07 34.51
C LEU A 39 -12.44 9.81 34.62
N CYS A 40 -11.55 9.52 33.68
CA CYS A 40 -10.35 10.31 33.48
C CYS A 40 -10.66 11.71 32.94
N PRO A 41 -9.84 12.72 33.29
CA PRO A 41 -9.96 14.08 32.78
C PRO A 41 -9.60 14.13 31.29
N PHE A 42 -9.72 15.31 30.67
CA PHE A 42 -9.37 15.48 29.26
C PHE A 42 -7.89 15.16 29.00
N ASN A 43 -7.62 14.56 27.83
CA ASN A 43 -6.30 14.07 27.40
C ASN A 43 -5.71 13.00 28.32
N LYS A 44 -6.57 12.20 28.97
CA LYS A 44 -6.16 11.03 29.72
C LYS A 44 -7.15 9.88 29.51
N HIS A 45 -6.66 8.66 29.59
CA HIS A 45 -7.46 7.43 29.54
C HIS A 45 -7.13 6.51 30.73
N PRO A 46 -8.04 5.61 31.12
CA PRO A 46 -7.73 4.60 32.12
C PRO A 46 -6.66 3.63 31.63
N ASN A 47 -5.73 3.26 32.50
CA ASN A 47 -4.88 2.09 32.27
C ASN A 47 -5.70 0.78 32.19
N GLU A 48 -5.07 -0.33 31.80
CA GLU A 48 -5.73 -1.63 31.62
C GLU A 48 -6.48 -2.13 32.86
N ASP A 49 -5.96 -1.81 34.06
CA ASP A 49 -6.54 -2.21 35.34
C ASP A 49 -7.58 -1.21 35.91
N PHE A 50 -7.89 -0.11 35.21
CA PHE A 50 -8.81 0.96 35.66
C PHE A 50 -8.45 1.61 37.00
N THR A 51 -7.18 1.57 37.38
CA THR A 51 -6.66 2.08 38.66
C THR A 51 -6.05 3.48 38.55
N GLU A 52 -5.61 3.90 37.36
CA GLU A 52 -5.00 5.22 37.14
C GLU A 52 -5.33 5.80 35.77
N CYS A 53 -5.23 7.12 35.68
CA CYS A 53 -5.39 7.86 34.43
C CYS A 53 -4.03 8.16 33.80
N GLU A 54 -3.77 7.54 32.66
CA GLU A 54 -2.58 7.76 31.85
C GLU A 54 -2.77 8.93 30.89
N ASP A 55 -1.71 9.67 30.61
CA ASP A 55 -1.75 10.75 29.63
C ASP A 55 -1.93 10.22 28.20
N ASP A 56 -2.78 10.91 27.43
CA ASP A 56 -2.99 10.67 26.01
C ASP A 56 -1.85 11.29 25.19
N ILE A 57 -0.82 10.50 24.90
CA ILE A 57 0.38 10.96 24.18
C ILE A 57 0.23 10.72 22.68
N GLN A 58 0.46 11.78 21.90
CA GLN A 58 0.38 11.76 20.44
C GLN A 58 1.68 11.21 19.80
N LEU A 59 1.60 10.79 18.54
CA LEU A 59 2.78 10.36 17.79
C LEU A 59 3.86 11.47 17.74
N GLY A 60 5.11 11.09 17.98
CA GLY A 60 6.25 12.01 18.03
C GLY A 60 6.50 12.68 19.38
N GLU A 61 5.57 12.56 20.34
CA GLU A 61 5.71 13.14 21.68
C GLU A 61 6.36 12.17 22.68
N PRO A 62 7.03 12.67 23.74
CA PRO A 62 7.67 11.84 24.76
C PRO A 62 6.69 10.95 25.53
N CYS A 63 7.09 9.71 25.77
CA CYS A 63 6.28 8.72 26.48
C CYS A 63 7.15 7.87 27.42
N SER A 64 6.51 7.15 28.34
CA SER A 64 7.15 6.18 29.23
C SER A 64 6.60 4.76 29.10
N ARG A 65 5.35 4.61 28.63
CA ARG A 65 4.66 3.32 28.46
C ARG A 65 3.94 3.25 27.12
N ASP A 66 3.81 2.04 26.59
CA ASP A 66 3.12 1.78 25.31
C ASP A 66 1.65 2.20 25.37
N SER A 67 0.98 2.01 26.51
CA SER A 67 -0.43 2.35 26.75
C SER A 67 -0.71 3.86 26.60
N GLN A 68 0.27 4.72 26.90
CA GLN A 68 0.13 6.17 26.75
C GLN A 68 -0.05 6.62 25.29
N CYS A 69 0.42 5.84 24.33
CA CYS A 69 0.38 6.22 22.92
C CYS A 69 -1.00 5.91 22.32
N VAL A 70 -1.81 6.96 22.11
CA VAL A 70 -3.22 6.80 21.72
C VAL A 70 -3.44 6.41 20.26
N ALA A 71 -2.44 6.65 19.41
CA ALA A 71 -2.54 6.26 18.01
C ALA A 71 -2.57 4.74 17.89
N ASN A 72 -3.52 4.20 17.12
CA ASN A 72 -3.59 2.76 16.90
C ASN A 72 -2.30 2.25 16.23
N ASN A 73 -1.87 1.04 16.60
CA ASN A 73 -0.61 0.44 16.16
C ASN A 73 0.64 1.28 16.49
N SER A 74 0.60 2.08 17.56
CA SER A 74 1.77 2.77 18.09
C SER A 74 2.34 2.06 19.33
N ARG A 75 3.56 2.44 19.71
CA ARG A 75 4.28 1.98 20.89
C ARG A 75 5.22 3.07 21.38
N CYS A 76 5.63 2.96 22.64
CA CYS A 76 6.59 3.86 23.23
C CYS A 76 8.03 3.40 22.98
N HIS A 77 8.86 4.31 22.48
CA HIS A 77 10.30 4.14 22.38
C HIS A 77 10.97 5.51 22.58
N ASP A 78 10.96 5.98 23.83
CA ASP A 78 11.23 7.36 24.29
C ASP A 78 10.24 8.42 23.79
N ILE A 79 9.76 8.25 22.56
CA ILE A 79 8.64 8.96 21.96
C ILE A 79 7.64 7.96 21.36
N CYS A 80 6.37 8.35 21.23
CA CYS A 80 5.37 7.50 20.59
C CYS A 80 5.68 7.34 19.09
N ARG A 81 5.82 6.09 18.65
CA ARG A 81 6.16 5.72 17.26
C ARG A 81 5.28 4.59 16.78
N CYS A 82 5.18 4.44 15.46
CA CYS A 82 4.51 3.30 14.87
C CYS A 82 5.23 1.99 15.21
N ARG A 83 4.43 0.94 15.44
CA ARG A 83 4.92 -0.43 15.59
C ARG A 83 5.58 -0.90 14.30
N VAL A 84 6.29 -2.03 14.41
CA VAL A 84 6.83 -2.73 13.25
C VAL A 84 5.70 -3.02 12.26
N SER A 85 6.04 -3.02 10.97
CA SER A 85 5.09 -3.19 9.85
C SER A 85 4.07 -2.05 9.68
N HIS A 86 4.32 -0.88 10.29
CA HIS A 86 3.52 0.32 10.08
C HIS A 86 4.40 1.53 9.75
N VAL A 87 3.86 2.44 8.93
CA VAL A 87 4.46 3.73 8.56
C VAL A 87 3.61 4.87 9.09
N LEU A 88 4.27 5.98 9.39
CA LEU A 88 3.62 7.20 9.83
C LEU A 88 2.86 7.84 8.65
N SER A 89 1.59 8.17 8.84
CA SER A 89 0.80 8.94 7.87
C SER A 89 1.41 10.32 7.60
N HIS A 90 1.08 10.92 6.46
CA HIS A 90 1.59 12.23 6.07
C HIS A 90 1.26 13.33 7.10
N ASP A 91 0.04 13.29 7.66
CA ASP A 91 -0.43 14.21 8.71
C ASP A 91 0.10 13.86 10.11
N ARG A 92 0.83 12.75 10.25
CA ARG A 92 1.42 12.22 11.49
C ARG A 92 0.40 11.85 12.57
N THR A 93 -0.85 11.59 12.21
CA THR A 93 -1.90 11.23 13.18
C THR A 93 -2.12 9.72 13.29
N LYS A 94 -1.69 8.94 12.29
CA LYS A 94 -1.96 7.50 12.20
C LYS A 94 -0.69 6.70 11.91
N CYS A 95 -0.74 5.44 12.32
CA CYS A 95 0.19 4.41 11.88
C CYS A 95 -0.52 3.50 10.88
N LEU A 96 -0.18 3.67 9.61
CA LEU A 96 -0.75 2.96 8.48
C LEU A 96 0.03 1.68 8.22
N LYS A 97 -0.64 0.58 7.92
CA LYS A 97 0.03 -0.71 7.68
C LYS A 97 0.88 -0.63 6.41
N ILE A 98 2.11 -1.14 6.47
CA ILE A 98 2.96 -1.25 5.27
C ILE A 98 2.33 -2.29 4.32
N ALA A 99 2.26 -1.97 3.04
CA ALA A 99 1.85 -2.92 2.01
C ALA A 99 3.01 -3.88 1.70
N GLU A 100 2.72 -5.17 1.66
CA GLU A 100 3.71 -6.23 1.41
C GLU A 100 3.71 -6.64 -0.07
N HIS A 101 2.59 -6.44 -0.76
CA HIS A 101 2.40 -6.81 -2.15
C HIS A 101 1.70 -5.72 -2.96
N LEU A 102 1.93 -5.75 -4.28
CA LEU A 102 1.06 -4.99 -5.19
C LEU A 102 -0.38 -5.47 -5.02
N TYR A 103 -1.30 -4.54 -5.21
CA TYR A 103 -2.75 -4.66 -5.03
C TYR A 103 -3.23 -4.75 -3.58
N ASP A 104 -2.34 -4.73 -2.58
CA ASP A 104 -2.71 -4.51 -1.19
C ASP A 104 -3.42 -3.17 -1.03
N GLU A 105 -4.37 -3.13 -0.09
CA GLU A 105 -5.12 -1.93 0.25
C GLU A 105 -4.21 -0.85 0.86
N CYS A 106 -4.50 0.40 0.54
CA CYS A 106 -3.75 1.55 1.05
C CYS A 106 -4.65 2.78 1.17
N GLU A 107 -4.29 3.66 2.11
CA GLU A 107 -4.85 5.01 2.28
C GLU A 107 -3.89 6.08 1.72
N GLU A 108 -2.58 5.79 1.71
CA GLU A 108 -1.53 6.73 1.33
C GLU A 108 -0.40 6.02 0.59
N SER A 109 0.25 6.73 -0.34
CA SER A 109 1.36 6.18 -1.14
C SER A 109 2.58 5.75 -0.32
N ILE A 110 2.73 6.26 0.91
CA ILE A 110 3.83 5.85 1.81
C ILE A 110 3.73 4.37 2.21
N GLN A 111 2.53 3.79 2.24
CA GLN A 111 2.32 2.36 2.55
C GLN A 111 2.93 1.47 1.47
N CYS A 112 2.78 1.87 0.20
CA CYS A 112 3.28 1.13 -0.96
C CYS A 112 4.78 1.34 -1.15
N THR A 113 5.24 2.60 -1.11
CA THR A 113 6.63 2.96 -1.42
C THR A 113 7.65 2.48 -0.39
N TYR A 114 7.22 2.10 0.81
CA TYR A 114 8.12 1.66 1.87
C TYR A 114 8.86 0.35 1.54
N GLN A 115 8.20 -0.61 0.88
CA GLN A 115 8.79 -1.89 0.46
C GLN A 115 8.70 -2.14 -1.04
N LEU A 116 7.71 -1.55 -1.72
CA LEU A 116 7.48 -1.76 -3.14
C LEU A 116 8.03 -0.55 -3.90
N ASN A 117 9.29 -0.65 -4.36
CA ASN A 117 9.93 0.40 -5.13
C ASN A 117 9.08 0.77 -6.36
N TYR A 118 9.01 2.08 -6.65
CA TYR A 118 8.27 2.62 -7.80
C TYR A 118 6.76 2.32 -7.81
N SER A 119 6.19 2.02 -6.64
CA SER A 119 4.74 1.90 -6.47
C SER A 119 4.09 3.21 -5.99
N SER A 120 2.76 3.27 -6.04
CA SER A 120 1.93 4.36 -5.53
C SER A 120 0.58 3.80 -5.08
N CYS A 121 -0.11 4.51 -4.19
CA CYS A 121 -1.49 4.17 -3.83
C CYS A 121 -2.44 4.78 -4.87
N GLU A 122 -3.16 3.94 -5.60
CA GLU A 122 -4.08 4.34 -6.67
C GLU A 122 -5.53 4.06 -6.26
N PHE A 123 -6.40 5.06 -6.43
CA PHE A 123 -7.82 4.98 -6.06
C PHE A 123 -8.67 4.68 -7.30
N ASP A 124 -9.54 3.68 -7.21
CA ASP A 124 -10.54 3.43 -8.24
C ASP A 124 -11.70 4.42 -8.08
N TYR A 125 -12.40 4.77 -9.17
CA TYR A 125 -13.44 5.82 -9.17
C TYR A 125 -14.56 5.60 -8.14
N ASP A 126 -14.83 4.35 -7.75
CA ASP A 126 -15.88 3.99 -6.80
C ASP A 126 -15.40 3.97 -5.34
N SER A 127 -14.10 4.19 -5.07
CA SER A 127 -13.52 4.14 -3.72
C SER A 127 -12.78 5.44 -3.37
N GLU A 128 -13.39 6.25 -2.50
CA GLU A 128 -12.79 7.52 -2.05
C GLU A 128 -11.80 7.36 -0.89
N THR A 129 -11.81 6.22 -0.19
CA THR A 129 -11.07 6.05 1.07
C THR A 129 -10.05 4.93 1.07
N VAL A 130 -10.17 3.96 0.14
CA VAL A 130 -9.25 2.82 0.05
C VAL A 130 -8.77 2.68 -1.39
N GLY A 131 -7.48 2.91 -1.59
CA GLY A 131 -6.78 2.63 -2.83
C GLY A 131 -6.12 1.25 -2.80
N LYS A 132 -5.44 0.92 -3.90
CA LYS A 132 -4.59 -0.27 -4.01
C LYS A 132 -3.20 0.13 -4.46
N CYS A 133 -2.19 -0.54 -3.91
CA CYS A 133 -0.81 -0.33 -4.34
C CYS A 133 -0.64 -0.81 -5.79
N LYS A 134 -0.29 0.09 -6.70
CA LYS A 134 0.01 -0.23 -8.11
C LYS A 134 1.37 0.37 -8.47
N CYS A 135 1.93 -0.04 -9.60
CA CYS A 135 3.11 0.66 -10.12
C CYS A 135 2.74 2.10 -10.46
N ARG A 136 3.61 3.03 -10.07
CA ARG A 136 3.42 4.46 -10.32
C ARG A 136 3.39 4.73 -11.84
N PRO A 137 2.71 5.79 -12.32
CA PRO A 137 2.81 6.21 -13.71
C PRO A 137 4.25 6.23 -14.25
N GLY A 138 4.45 5.63 -15.43
CA GLY A 138 5.75 5.42 -16.06
C GLY A 138 6.46 4.11 -15.68
N TYR A 139 5.82 3.29 -14.84
CA TYR A 139 6.30 1.97 -14.44
C TYR A 139 5.21 0.92 -14.67
N HIS A 140 5.61 -0.34 -14.83
CA HIS A 140 4.72 -1.48 -14.99
C HIS A 140 5.15 -2.62 -14.08
N GLN A 141 4.20 -3.52 -13.79
CA GLN A 141 4.46 -4.72 -13.01
C GLN A 141 5.12 -5.77 -13.91
N SER A 142 6.30 -6.23 -13.52
CA SER A 142 6.94 -7.40 -14.13
C SER A 142 6.40 -8.71 -13.55
N THR A 143 6.72 -9.83 -14.18
CA THR A 143 6.32 -11.19 -13.78
C THR A 143 6.76 -11.57 -12.36
N ASN A 144 7.84 -10.98 -11.85
CA ASN A 144 8.31 -11.17 -10.47
C ASN A 144 7.53 -10.35 -9.43
N GLY A 145 6.53 -9.58 -9.85
CA GLY A 145 5.70 -8.74 -8.99
C GLY A 145 6.34 -7.39 -8.59
N ALA A 146 7.52 -7.05 -9.12
CA ALA A 146 8.15 -5.75 -8.90
C ALA A 146 7.81 -4.75 -10.03
N CYS A 147 7.95 -3.46 -9.72
CA CYS A 147 7.72 -2.39 -10.70
C CYS A 147 9.02 -2.02 -11.42
N PHE A 148 8.98 -2.02 -12.75
CA PHE A 148 10.09 -1.60 -13.62
C PHE A 148 9.67 -0.42 -14.49
N VAL A 149 10.64 0.39 -14.89
CA VAL A 149 10.38 1.50 -15.81
C VAL A 149 9.78 0.95 -17.11
N SER A 150 8.73 1.59 -17.57
CA SER A 150 8.02 1.24 -18.80
C SER A 150 8.81 1.74 -20.01
N VAL A 151 9.38 0.81 -20.80
CA VAL A 151 10.13 1.12 -22.02
C VAL A 151 9.47 0.46 -23.22
N GLU A 152 9.17 1.26 -24.24
CA GLU A 152 8.59 0.80 -25.50
C GLU A 152 9.63 0.11 -26.39
N VAL A 153 9.19 -0.70 -27.36
CA VAL A 153 10.08 -1.36 -28.31
C VAL A 153 10.93 -0.31 -29.07
N GLY A 154 12.24 -0.53 -29.12
CA GLY A 154 13.24 0.39 -29.66
C GLY A 154 13.81 1.37 -28.62
N GLY A 155 13.19 1.50 -27.45
CA GLY A 155 13.67 2.30 -26.33
C GLY A 155 14.95 1.74 -25.69
N ILE A 156 15.59 2.53 -24.82
CA ILE A 156 16.80 2.15 -24.08
C ILE A 156 16.41 1.34 -22.85
N CYS A 157 17.07 0.22 -22.63
CA CYS A 157 16.84 -0.67 -21.49
C CYS A 157 18.15 -1.11 -20.85
N GLU A 158 18.05 -1.56 -19.60
CA GLU A 158 19.15 -2.17 -18.85
C GLU A 158 18.91 -3.66 -18.63
N VAL A 159 17.64 -4.05 -18.44
CA VAL A 159 17.20 -5.42 -18.19
C VAL A 159 15.93 -5.75 -18.98
N ASP A 160 15.64 -7.04 -19.18
CA ASP A 160 14.49 -7.52 -19.95
C ASP A 160 13.15 -7.03 -19.38
N GLU A 161 13.05 -6.90 -18.06
CA GLU A 161 11.85 -6.40 -17.38
C GLU A 161 11.51 -4.96 -17.77
N ASN A 162 12.45 -4.15 -18.28
CA ASN A 162 12.11 -2.81 -18.78
C ASN A 162 11.22 -2.89 -20.04
N CYS A 163 11.40 -3.93 -20.84
CA CYS A 163 10.74 -4.12 -22.13
C CYS A 163 9.42 -4.90 -22.00
N SER A 164 9.04 -5.31 -20.80
CA SER A 164 7.89 -6.20 -20.58
C SER A 164 6.51 -5.54 -20.75
N LEU A 165 6.45 -4.31 -21.27
CA LEU A 165 5.21 -3.73 -21.82
C LEU A 165 4.70 -4.55 -23.01
N ASP A 166 5.61 -5.02 -23.85
CA ASP A 166 5.35 -5.98 -24.91
C ASP A 166 5.92 -7.35 -24.48
N PRO A 167 5.08 -8.38 -24.30
CA PRO A 167 5.52 -9.68 -23.80
C PRO A 167 6.46 -10.43 -24.75
N PHE A 168 6.58 -9.97 -25.99
CA PHE A 168 7.45 -10.52 -27.01
C PHE A 168 8.66 -9.64 -27.32
N SER A 169 9.02 -8.74 -26.40
CA SER A 169 10.23 -7.96 -26.48
C SER A 169 11.19 -8.25 -25.32
N LEU A 170 12.49 -8.06 -25.56
CA LEU A 170 13.56 -8.27 -24.58
C LEU A 170 14.63 -7.19 -24.72
N CYS A 171 15.50 -7.06 -23.72
CA CYS A 171 16.59 -6.11 -23.74
C CYS A 171 17.83 -6.71 -24.42
N GLN A 172 18.06 -6.33 -25.68
CA GLN A 172 19.24 -6.75 -26.44
C GLN A 172 20.11 -5.55 -26.77
N GLU A 173 21.40 -5.63 -26.41
CA GLU A 173 22.38 -4.57 -26.70
C GLU A 173 21.93 -3.17 -26.20
N GLY A 174 21.24 -3.14 -25.04
CA GLY A 174 20.75 -1.92 -24.41
C GLY A 174 19.50 -1.32 -25.05
N ARG A 175 18.82 -2.06 -25.93
CA ARG A 175 17.54 -1.65 -26.51
C ARG A 175 16.48 -2.73 -26.44
N CYS A 176 15.23 -2.31 -26.26
CA CYS A 176 14.11 -3.24 -26.36
C CYS A 176 13.94 -3.66 -27.82
N VAL A 177 14.06 -4.95 -28.10
CA VAL A 177 13.90 -5.52 -29.45
C VAL A 177 12.91 -6.66 -29.41
N CYS A 178 12.31 -6.98 -30.56
CA CYS A 178 11.44 -8.13 -30.67
C CYS A 178 12.22 -9.44 -30.57
N MET A 179 11.62 -10.41 -29.89
CA MET A 179 12.13 -11.78 -29.85
C MET A 179 12.24 -12.38 -31.25
N GLU A 180 13.04 -13.44 -31.37
CA GLU A 180 13.36 -14.07 -32.65
C GLU A 180 12.10 -14.45 -33.45
N GLY A 181 12.08 -14.10 -34.74
CA GLY A 181 10.98 -14.40 -35.66
C GLY A 181 9.82 -13.38 -35.64
N LEU A 182 9.89 -12.36 -34.79
CA LEU A 182 8.92 -11.26 -34.72
C LEU A 182 9.52 -9.97 -35.27
N VAL A 183 8.64 -9.08 -35.72
CA VAL A 183 9.01 -7.77 -36.25
C VAL A 183 8.26 -6.68 -35.49
N ASN A 184 8.92 -5.53 -35.29
CA ASN A 184 8.29 -4.36 -34.72
C ASN A 184 7.33 -3.74 -35.76
N ILE A 185 6.04 -3.77 -35.47
CA ILE A 185 4.97 -3.11 -36.22
C ILE A 185 4.36 -2.04 -35.32
N ASN A 186 4.64 -0.77 -35.59
CA ASN A 186 4.10 0.38 -34.85
C ASN A 186 4.37 0.34 -33.33
N GLY A 187 5.55 -0.14 -32.91
CA GLY A 187 5.94 -0.22 -31.50
C GLY A 187 5.55 -1.52 -30.80
N GLU A 188 4.95 -2.47 -31.52
CA GLU A 188 4.52 -3.76 -30.99
C GLU A 188 5.18 -4.91 -31.78
N CYS A 189 5.57 -5.98 -31.09
CA CYS A 189 6.20 -7.13 -31.68
C CYS A 189 5.15 -8.11 -32.20
N SER A 190 5.08 -8.25 -33.52
CA SER A 190 4.10 -9.10 -34.18
C SER A 190 4.74 -10.09 -35.15
N SER A 191 4.04 -11.20 -35.38
CA SER A 191 4.43 -12.12 -36.44
C SER A 191 4.25 -11.43 -37.78
N SER A 192 5.32 -11.36 -38.56
CA SER A 192 5.26 -10.89 -39.94
C SER A 192 4.26 -11.76 -40.70
N SER A 193 3.05 -11.26 -40.92
CA SER A 193 2.16 -11.75 -41.97
C SER A 193 2.74 -11.32 -43.31
N ILE A 194 3.92 -11.84 -43.65
CA ILE A 194 4.32 -11.88 -45.05
C ILE A 194 3.35 -12.90 -45.66
N PRO A 195 2.41 -12.52 -46.55
CA PRO A 195 1.79 -13.51 -47.42
C PRO A 195 2.96 -14.15 -48.15
N SER A 196 3.26 -15.41 -47.83
CA SER A 196 4.24 -16.19 -48.58
C SER A 196 3.81 -16.08 -50.04
N LEU A 197 4.53 -15.29 -50.83
CA LEU A 197 4.27 -15.18 -52.25
C LEU A 197 4.35 -16.62 -52.77
N PRO A 198 3.26 -17.19 -53.32
CA PRO A 198 3.29 -18.59 -53.71
C PRO A 198 4.44 -18.74 -54.71
N THR A 199 5.41 -19.56 -54.38
CA THR A 199 6.62 -19.88 -55.16
C THR A 199 6.30 -20.37 -56.58
N LYS A 200 5.01 -20.54 -56.90
CA LYS A 200 4.46 -20.94 -58.19
C LYS A 200 4.38 -19.81 -59.24
N LEU A 201 4.53 -18.53 -58.88
CA LEU A 201 4.48 -17.45 -59.90
C LEU A 201 5.78 -17.23 -60.68
N LEU A 202 6.93 -17.67 -60.16
CA LEU A 202 8.23 -17.53 -60.85
C LEU A 202 8.42 -18.56 -61.98
N ALA A 203 7.62 -19.63 -62.03
CA ALA A 203 7.72 -20.66 -63.07
C ALA A 203 7.04 -20.29 -64.40
N PHE A 204 6.19 -19.26 -64.43
CA PHE A 204 5.45 -18.88 -65.64
C PHE A 204 6.16 -17.87 -66.54
N LEU A 205 7.17 -17.15 -66.02
CA LEU A 205 7.96 -16.20 -66.81
C LEU A 205 9.11 -16.86 -67.59
N THR A 206 9.51 -18.08 -67.24
CA THR A 206 10.52 -18.83 -68.00
C THR A 206 9.93 -19.65 -69.15
N LEU A 207 8.61 -19.86 -69.19
CA LEU A 207 7.95 -20.62 -70.25
C LEU A 207 7.55 -19.74 -71.46
N SER A 208 7.36 -18.44 -71.26
CA SER A 208 7.05 -17.49 -72.33
C SER A 208 8.27 -17.08 -73.18
N LEU A 209 9.50 -17.23 -72.67
CA LEU A 209 10.71 -17.04 -73.49
C LEU A 209 11.03 -18.26 -74.39
N ALA A 210 10.64 -19.47 -73.98
CA ALA A 210 10.90 -20.69 -74.75
C ALA A 210 9.99 -20.84 -75.98
N LEU A 211 8.81 -20.21 -75.99
CA LEU A 211 7.87 -20.27 -77.12
C LEU A 211 8.13 -19.22 -78.22
N ILE A 212 8.99 -18.22 -77.97
CA ILE A 212 9.39 -17.22 -78.99
C ILE A 212 10.60 -17.70 -79.82
N LEU A 213 11.31 -18.75 -79.37
CA LEU A 213 12.47 -19.32 -80.08
C LEU A 213 12.14 -20.51 -80.98
N SER A 214 10.86 -20.87 -81.12
CA SER A 214 10.42 -21.96 -81.98
C SER A 214 9.14 -21.65 -82.74
N LYS A 215 9.09 -20.51 -83.45
CA LYS A 215 8.48 -20.39 -84.79
C LYS A 215 8.86 -19.09 -85.49
#